data_AF-A0A4V0I7U8-F1
#
_entry.id   AF-A0A4V0I7U8-F1
#
_cell.length_a   1.000
_cell.length_b   1.000
_cell.length_c   1.000
_cell.angle_alpha   90.00
_cell.angle_beta   90.00
_cell.angle_gamma   90.00
#
_symmetry.space_group_name_H-M   'P 1'
#
loop_
_entity.id
_entity.type
_entity.pdbx_description
1 polymer ?
#
loop_
_entity_poly.entity_id
_entity_poly.type
_entity_poly.pdbx_seq_one_letter_code
_entity_poly.pdbx_strand_id
1 'polypeptide(L)'
;MTTFGKVLIFLNMIAAGAFAYFALLAYHGEKGKGNGRQAITAAGLKHVLLVDGLPLGDKAGAPTDVPGDPEAEIPFEVTMAGGYRTKTVGKKLLDSYFKAAPGDEKLGGGAVPNQLAEVKRVKAKIDADLAAAETPDAKLLLLAGWLLLQPEVYEERQAIQKLIAEKKVEDLEKLLNDKFAAVLDAPKPLDPEVGTALPADEVDGAKLADKVKQVDASRAATLDDTERRNRLAHLLVHLSPDENWQKRVAMVVGLRRFAAAIISQAERFTVMAMRIRLLMPIEQADYQAAERTQKFLAINRTTQSNNQAELKAKAVEQEKRDADFAAQRATELKAIQERYARTKAQVDEMLVKQTAIEAALFEVQREVAITLDEVYRLEEVLEARERDLLGLPRPQPAPKAGN
;
A
#
# COMPACT_ATOMS: atom_id res chain seq x y z
N MET A 1 -92.47 -2.07 48.46
CA MET A 1 -91.36 -2.97 48.10
C MET A 1 -91.41 -4.19 48.99
N THR A 2 -91.63 -5.39 48.43
CA THR A 2 -91.57 -6.65 49.18
C THR A 2 -90.16 -6.91 49.68
N THR A 3 -90.01 -7.57 50.82
CA THR A 3 -88.72 -8.01 51.40
C THR A 3 -87.87 -8.77 50.38
N PHE A 4 -88.52 -9.57 49.53
CA PHE A 4 -87.88 -10.27 48.42
C PHE A 4 -87.22 -9.34 47.40
N GLY A 5 -87.87 -8.24 47.04
CA GLY A 5 -87.30 -7.23 46.12
C GLY A 5 -86.06 -6.54 46.69
N LYS A 6 -86.03 -6.28 48.00
CA LYS A 6 -84.85 -5.68 48.67
C LYS A 6 -83.65 -6.64 48.68
N VAL A 7 -83.88 -7.94 48.90
CA VAL A 7 -82.84 -8.97 48.86
C VAL A 7 -82.26 -9.14 47.46
N LEU A 8 -83.12 -9.13 46.42
CA LEU A 8 -82.67 -9.19 45.02
C LEU A 8 -81.81 -7.99 44.60
N ILE A 9 -82.18 -6.79 45.03
CA ILE A 9 -81.37 -5.58 44.78
C ILE A 9 -80.00 -5.69 45.46
N PHE A 10 -79.96 -6.18 46.71
CA PHE A 10 -78.71 -6.36 47.43
C PHE A 10 -77.78 -7.39 46.76
N LEU A 11 -78.33 -8.54 46.31
CA LEU A 11 -77.58 -9.56 45.57
C LEU A 11 -77.04 -9.03 44.24
N ASN A 12 -77.85 -8.28 43.47
CA ASN A 12 -77.39 -7.66 42.23
C ASN A 12 -76.30 -6.60 42.47
N MET A 13 -76.36 -5.85 43.57
CA MET A 13 -75.31 -4.90 43.93
C MET A 13 -73.99 -5.60 44.27
N ILE A 14 -74.04 -6.71 45.02
CA ILE A 14 -72.85 -7.51 45.31
C ILE A 14 -72.27 -8.13 44.03
N ALA A 15 -73.13 -8.68 43.16
CA ALA A 15 -72.70 -9.24 41.89
C ALA A 15 -72.06 -8.18 40.98
N ALA A 16 -72.65 -6.98 40.89
CA ALA A 16 -72.08 -5.87 40.15
C ALA A 16 -70.75 -5.37 40.74
N GLY A 17 -70.65 -5.28 42.08
CA GLY A 17 -69.41 -4.93 42.77
C GLY A 17 -68.30 -5.97 42.56
N ALA A 18 -68.64 -7.26 42.63
CA ALA A 18 -67.72 -8.35 42.32
C ALA A 18 -67.28 -8.31 40.85
N PHE A 19 -68.20 -8.08 39.92
CA PHE A 19 -67.87 -7.94 38.50
C PHE A 19 -66.96 -6.75 38.23
N ALA A 20 -67.25 -5.58 38.82
CA ALA A 20 -66.39 -4.40 38.71
C ALA A 20 -64.99 -4.65 39.31
N TYR A 21 -64.92 -5.36 40.45
CA TYR A 21 -63.65 -5.74 41.07
C TYR A 21 -62.85 -6.71 40.19
N PHE A 22 -63.46 -7.77 39.65
CA PHE A 22 -62.78 -8.70 38.75
C PHE A 22 -62.41 -8.05 37.41
N ALA A 23 -63.22 -7.12 36.90
CA ALA A 23 -62.91 -6.33 35.71
C ALA A 23 -61.71 -5.41 35.96
N LEU A 24 -61.66 -4.73 37.11
CA LEU A 24 -60.50 -3.92 37.51
C LEU A 24 -59.25 -4.76 37.75
N LEU A 25 -59.40 -5.95 38.34
CA LEU A 25 -58.28 -6.88 38.57
C LEU A 25 -57.78 -7.49 37.25
N ALA A 26 -58.66 -7.74 36.29
CA ALA A 26 -58.27 -8.16 34.94
C ALA A 26 -57.64 -7.01 34.14
N TYR A 27 -58.10 -5.77 34.36
CA TYR A 27 -57.62 -4.59 33.66
C TYR A 27 -56.25 -4.11 34.18
N HIS A 28 -56.12 -3.93 35.50
CA HIS A 28 -54.90 -3.45 36.16
C HIS A 28 -53.97 -4.57 36.63
N GLY A 29 -54.42 -5.83 36.67
CA GLY A 29 -53.68 -6.90 37.29
C GLY A 29 -53.65 -6.82 38.82
N GLU A 30 -53.16 -7.87 39.46
CA GLU A 30 -52.84 -7.86 40.89
C GLU A 30 -51.61 -6.95 41.08
N LYS A 31 -51.70 -5.96 41.99
CA LYS A 31 -50.56 -5.06 42.31
C LYS A 31 -49.29 -5.88 42.55
N GLY A 32 -48.23 -5.61 41.80
CA GLY A 32 -46.96 -6.35 41.86
C GLY A 32 -46.81 -7.52 40.88
N LYS A 33 -47.90 -8.07 40.31
CA LYS A 33 -47.86 -9.19 39.33
C LYS A 33 -48.04 -8.75 37.87
N GLY A 34 -48.20 -7.45 37.62
CA GLY A 34 -48.20 -6.83 36.28
C GLY A 34 -49.60 -6.64 35.68
N ASN A 35 -49.71 -5.75 34.70
CA ASN A 35 -50.98 -5.39 34.04
C ASN A 35 -51.62 -6.61 33.35
N GLY A 36 -52.80 -7.05 33.82
CA GLY A 36 -53.53 -8.20 33.27
C GLY A 36 -53.84 -8.06 31.77
N ARG A 37 -54.12 -6.84 31.29
CA ARG A 37 -54.22 -6.53 29.86
C ARG A 37 -52.95 -6.88 29.08
N GLN A 38 -51.79 -6.50 29.61
CA GLN A 38 -50.50 -6.75 28.96
C GLN A 38 -50.17 -8.23 28.93
N ALA A 39 -50.55 -9.01 29.97
CA ALA A 39 -50.34 -10.46 29.99
C ALA A 39 -51.15 -11.18 28.90
N ILE A 40 -52.41 -10.78 28.66
CA ILE A 40 -53.25 -11.35 27.60
C ILE A 40 -52.73 -10.96 26.22
N THR A 41 -52.29 -9.71 26.05
CA THR A 41 -51.72 -9.24 24.77
C THR A 41 -50.25 -9.61 24.57
N ALA A 42 -49.57 -10.14 25.60
CA ALA A 42 -48.13 -10.36 25.58
C ALA A 42 -47.70 -11.33 24.49
N ALA A 43 -48.45 -12.43 24.29
CA ALA A 43 -48.12 -13.40 23.25
C ALA A 43 -48.23 -12.80 21.85
N GLY A 44 -49.32 -12.07 21.58
CA GLY A 44 -49.51 -11.36 20.31
C GLY A 44 -48.45 -10.28 20.09
N LEU A 45 -48.08 -9.54 21.14
CA LEU A 45 -47.07 -8.49 21.05
C LEU A 45 -45.69 -9.10 20.81
N LYS A 46 -45.30 -10.15 21.53
CA LYS A 46 -44.05 -10.88 21.31
C LYS A 46 -43.95 -11.41 19.89
N HIS A 47 -45.05 -11.92 19.32
CA HIS A 47 -45.09 -12.37 17.93
C HIS A 47 -44.87 -11.20 16.95
N VAL A 48 -45.59 -10.09 17.10
CA VAL A 48 -45.41 -8.90 16.24
C VAL A 48 -43.99 -8.37 16.36
N LEU A 49 -43.42 -8.27 17.56
CA LEU A 49 -42.04 -7.85 17.75
C LEU A 49 -41.02 -8.80 17.14
N LEU A 50 -41.25 -10.11 17.23
CA LEU A 50 -40.38 -11.09 16.60
C LEU A 50 -40.39 -10.96 15.07
N VAL A 51 -41.54 -10.69 14.47
CA VAL A 51 -41.67 -10.58 13.01
C VAL A 51 -41.20 -9.22 12.49
N ASP A 52 -41.72 -8.14 13.06
CA ASP A 52 -41.55 -6.76 12.57
C ASP A 52 -40.49 -5.95 13.33
N GLY A 53 -39.99 -6.48 14.45
CA GLY A 53 -38.99 -5.82 15.30
C GLY A 53 -39.60 -4.79 16.24
N LEU A 54 -38.72 -4.14 17.00
CA LEU A 54 -39.07 -2.99 17.84
C LEU A 54 -39.53 -1.78 16.99
N PRO A 55 -40.29 -0.83 17.55
CA PRO A 55 -40.51 0.47 16.92
C PRO A 55 -39.18 1.18 16.64
N LEU A 56 -39.14 2.05 15.62
CA LEU A 56 -37.91 2.74 15.22
C LEU A 56 -37.42 3.69 16.32
N GLY A 57 -38.31 4.53 16.87
CA GLY A 57 -37.98 5.48 17.94
C GLY A 57 -37.63 6.87 17.42
N ASP A 58 -38.07 7.21 16.21
CA ASP A 58 -37.89 8.47 15.50
C ASP A 58 -38.94 9.54 15.89
N LYS A 59 -40.07 9.11 16.46
CA LYS A 59 -41.15 10.01 16.90
C LYS A 59 -40.74 10.86 18.10
N ALA A 60 -41.22 12.11 18.13
CA ALA A 60 -41.06 13.00 19.27
C ALA A 60 -41.63 12.33 20.55
N GLY A 61 -40.84 12.30 21.63
CA GLY A 61 -41.21 11.63 22.88
C GLY A 61 -40.90 10.13 22.93
N ALA A 62 -40.25 9.57 21.91
CA ALA A 62 -39.74 8.21 21.99
C ALA A 62 -38.67 8.10 23.10
N PRO A 63 -38.79 7.12 24.02
CA PRO A 63 -37.84 6.94 25.11
C PRO A 63 -36.46 6.55 24.58
N THR A 64 -35.40 7.16 25.11
CA THR A 64 -34.01 6.76 24.78
C THR A 64 -33.55 5.57 25.59
N ASP A 65 -34.10 5.41 26.80
CA ASP A 65 -33.68 4.40 27.77
C ASP A 65 -34.88 3.73 28.42
N VAL A 66 -34.66 2.52 28.95
CA VAL A 66 -35.65 1.81 29.76
C VAL A 66 -35.67 2.42 31.17
N PRO A 67 -36.83 2.86 31.70
CA PRO A 67 -36.92 3.43 33.04
C PRO A 67 -36.37 2.50 34.13
N GLY A 68 -35.81 3.09 35.20
CA GLY A 68 -35.35 2.32 36.36
C GLY A 68 -36.49 1.59 37.08
N ASP A 69 -37.66 2.23 37.16
CA ASP A 69 -38.86 1.72 37.80
C ASP A 69 -39.41 0.45 37.11
N PRO A 70 -39.51 -0.71 37.82
CA PRO A 70 -40.08 -1.95 37.31
C PRO A 70 -41.54 -1.87 36.82
N GLU A 71 -42.33 -0.92 37.34
CA GLU A 71 -43.74 -0.75 36.98
C GLU A 71 -43.97 0.37 35.95
N ALA A 72 -42.92 1.07 35.53
CA ALA A 72 -43.04 2.12 34.53
C ALA A 72 -43.51 1.57 33.17
N GLU A 73 -44.42 2.32 32.57
CA GLU A 73 -44.89 2.12 31.21
C GLU A 73 -44.03 2.90 30.22
N ILE A 74 -43.55 2.21 29.19
CA ILE A 74 -42.65 2.75 28.17
C ILE A 74 -43.51 3.07 26.95
N PRO A 75 -43.47 4.31 26.40
CA PRO A 75 -44.14 4.62 25.14
C PRO A 75 -43.71 3.66 24.03
N PHE A 76 -44.69 2.96 23.46
CA PHE A 76 -44.46 1.81 22.59
C PHE A 76 -45.62 1.65 21.61
N GLU A 77 -45.52 2.34 20.47
CA GLU A 77 -46.56 2.35 19.45
C GLU A 77 -46.37 1.23 18.44
N VAL A 78 -47.15 0.16 18.58
CA VAL A 78 -47.15 -0.97 17.64
C VAL A 78 -48.59 -1.36 17.29
N THR A 79 -48.84 -1.56 16.00
CA THR A 79 -50.12 -2.06 15.49
C THR A 79 -50.15 -3.58 15.62
N MET A 80 -51.09 -4.08 16.41
CA MET A 80 -51.34 -5.49 16.64
C MET A 80 -52.30 -6.05 15.59
N ALA A 81 -52.44 -7.38 15.56
CA ALA A 81 -53.46 -8.04 14.75
C ALA A 81 -54.87 -7.49 15.08
N GLY A 82 -55.68 -7.26 14.04
CA GLY A 82 -57.01 -6.65 14.18
C GLY A 82 -57.01 -5.12 14.29
N GLY A 83 -55.89 -4.44 14.01
CA GLY A 83 -55.82 -2.98 13.92
C GLY A 83 -55.71 -2.24 15.26
N TYR A 84 -55.71 -2.98 16.39
CA TYR A 84 -55.50 -2.40 17.71
C TYR A 84 -54.07 -1.87 17.86
N ARG A 85 -53.91 -0.66 18.38
CA ARG A 85 -52.60 -0.08 18.67
C ARG A 85 -52.31 -0.17 20.16
N THR A 86 -51.22 -0.85 20.51
CA THR A 86 -50.63 -0.74 21.84
C THR A 86 -49.88 0.58 21.88
N LYS A 87 -50.05 1.38 22.95
CA LYS A 87 -49.38 2.68 23.12
C LYS A 87 -48.24 2.61 24.14
N THR A 88 -48.28 1.65 25.05
CA THR A 88 -47.30 1.48 26.11
C THR A 88 -46.98 0.01 26.34
N VAL A 89 -45.75 -0.27 26.76
CA VAL A 89 -45.30 -1.61 27.16
C VAL A 89 -44.64 -1.54 28.54
N GLY A 90 -44.93 -2.52 29.40
CA GLY A 90 -44.27 -2.61 30.70
C GLY A 90 -42.83 -3.12 30.58
N LYS A 91 -41.93 -2.59 31.42
CA LYS A 91 -40.52 -3.00 31.49
C LYS A 91 -40.33 -4.51 31.64
N LYS A 92 -41.07 -5.15 32.55
CA LYS A 92 -41.02 -6.61 32.78
C LYS A 92 -41.25 -7.42 31.50
N LEU A 93 -42.08 -6.94 30.57
CA LEU A 93 -42.34 -7.62 29.31
C LEU A 93 -41.13 -7.52 28.37
N LEU A 94 -40.51 -6.34 28.25
CA LEU A 94 -39.30 -6.15 27.45
C LEU A 94 -38.12 -6.93 28.04
N ASP A 95 -37.94 -6.91 29.36
CA ASP A 95 -36.90 -7.70 30.03
C ASP A 95 -37.11 -9.22 29.78
N SER A 96 -38.35 -9.69 29.88
CA SER A 96 -38.70 -11.08 29.55
C SER A 96 -38.46 -11.40 28.07
N TYR A 97 -38.65 -10.43 27.16
CA TYR A 97 -38.42 -10.60 25.74
C TYR A 97 -36.91 -10.75 25.48
N PHE A 98 -36.10 -9.82 25.97
CA PHE A 98 -34.64 -9.83 25.75
C PHE A 98 -33.89 -10.91 26.53
N LYS A 99 -34.49 -11.52 27.56
CA LYS A 99 -33.89 -12.66 28.28
C LYS A 99 -33.55 -13.84 27.35
N ALA A 100 -34.30 -14.00 26.25
CA ALA A 100 -34.04 -15.06 25.26
C ALA A 100 -32.87 -14.73 24.31
N ALA A 101 -32.48 -13.46 24.21
CA ALA A 101 -31.36 -13.00 23.39
C ALA A 101 -30.62 -11.84 24.08
N PRO A 102 -29.78 -12.13 25.09
CA PRO A 102 -29.03 -11.11 25.81
C PRO A 102 -28.04 -10.35 24.91
N GLY A 103 -27.66 -10.94 23.78
CA GLY A 103 -26.55 -10.49 22.93
C GLY A 103 -25.24 -11.13 23.37
N ASP A 104 -24.16 -10.75 22.71
CA ASP A 104 -22.80 -11.13 23.10
C ASP A 104 -22.30 -10.28 24.28
N GLU A 105 -21.15 -10.65 24.84
CA GLU A 105 -20.55 -9.94 25.98
C GLU A 105 -20.13 -8.49 25.60
N LYS A 106 -19.69 -8.31 24.35
CA LYS A 106 -19.14 -7.05 23.85
C LYS A 106 -20.23 -6.05 23.48
N LEU A 107 -21.14 -6.42 22.58
CA LEU A 107 -22.18 -5.54 22.03
C LEU A 107 -23.55 -5.75 22.69
N GLY A 108 -23.84 -6.89 23.32
CA GLY A 108 -25.11 -7.20 24.01
C GLY A 108 -25.41 -6.34 25.24
N GLY A 109 -26.51 -6.59 25.95
CA GLY A 109 -26.89 -5.77 27.12
C GLY A 109 -28.33 -5.94 27.59
N GLY A 110 -28.81 -4.98 28.39
CA GLY A 110 -30.19 -4.96 28.89
C GLY A 110 -31.25 -4.77 27.79
N ALA A 111 -32.51 -4.78 28.19
CA ALA A 111 -33.61 -4.46 27.28
C ALA A 111 -33.48 -3.04 26.72
N VAL A 112 -34.00 -2.84 25.51
CA VAL A 112 -34.02 -1.55 24.82
C VAL A 112 -35.44 -1.19 24.39
N PRO A 113 -35.81 0.11 24.41
CA PRO A 113 -37.18 0.52 24.14
C PRO A 113 -37.51 0.60 22.64
N ASN A 114 -36.52 0.80 21.77
CA ASN A 114 -36.69 0.94 20.32
C ASN A 114 -35.38 0.62 19.58
N GLN A 115 -35.44 0.58 18.24
CA GLN A 115 -34.29 0.23 17.39
C GLN A 115 -33.18 1.30 17.46
N LEU A 116 -33.52 2.59 17.46
CA LEU A 116 -32.50 3.66 17.53
C LEU A 116 -31.77 3.70 18.88
N ALA A 117 -32.45 3.38 19.98
CA ALA A 117 -31.82 3.22 21.29
C ALA A 117 -30.79 2.08 21.29
N GLU A 118 -31.08 0.96 20.63
CA GLU A 118 -30.10 -0.11 20.45
C GLU A 118 -28.87 0.36 19.66
N VAL A 119 -29.08 1.08 18.55
CA VAL A 119 -27.97 1.60 17.73
C VAL A 119 -27.10 2.56 18.53
N LYS A 120 -27.69 3.49 19.31
CA LYS A 120 -26.95 4.40 20.19
C LYS A 120 -26.15 3.64 21.25
N ARG A 121 -26.76 2.63 21.88
CA ARG A 121 -26.11 1.78 22.89
C ARG A 121 -24.92 1.02 22.32
N VAL A 122 -25.08 0.46 21.12
CA VAL A 122 -24.03 -0.27 20.40
C VAL A 122 -22.91 0.67 19.97
N LYS A 123 -23.24 1.85 19.44
CA LYS A 123 -22.26 2.88 19.11
C LYS A 123 -21.44 3.27 20.33
N ALA A 124 -22.08 3.53 21.47
CA ALA A 124 -21.38 3.89 22.71
C ALA A 124 -20.42 2.78 23.19
N LYS A 125 -20.79 1.51 23.01
CA LYS A 125 -19.92 0.37 23.31
C LYS A 125 -18.73 0.28 22.37
N ILE A 126 -18.96 0.48 21.06
CA ILE A 126 -17.90 0.53 20.06
C ILE A 126 -16.93 1.69 20.35
N ASP A 127 -17.45 2.87 20.66
CA ASP A 127 -16.65 4.05 21.04
C ASP A 127 -15.82 3.74 22.30
N ALA A 128 -16.39 3.02 23.28
CA ALA A 128 -15.68 2.59 24.48
C ALA A 128 -14.59 1.54 24.19
N ASP A 129 -14.87 0.55 23.34
CA ASP A 129 -13.89 -0.46 22.92
C ASP A 129 -12.73 0.19 22.13
N LEU A 130 -13.02 1.17 21.27
CA LEU A 130 -12.01 1.96 20.57
C LEU A 130 -11.20 2.84 21.51
N ALA A 131 -11.82 3.43 22.53
CA ALA A 131 -11.12 4.22 23.54
C ALA A 131 -10.23 3.34 24.44
N ALA A 132 -10.64 2.10 24.73
CA ALA A 132 -9.88 1.14 25.53
C ALA A 132 -8.70 0.51 24.77
N ALA A 133 -8.72 0.54 23.44
CA ALA A 133 -7.62 0.05 22.62
C ALA A 133 -6.43 1.04 22.63
N GLU A 134 -5.40 0.72 23.42
CA GLU A 134 -4.24 1.59 23.66
C GLU A 134 -3.33 1.78 22.43
N THR A 135 -3.30 0.81 21.50
CA THR A 135 -2.41 0.84 20.33
C THR A 135 -3.17 1.09 19.02
N PRO A 136 -2.60 1.80 18.04
CA PRO A 136 -3.20 1.96 16.72
C PRO A 136 -3.50 0.63 16.03
N ASP A 137 -2.62 -0.37 16.19
CA ASP A 137 -2.82 -1.71 15.62
C ASP A 137 -4.01 -2.43 16.28
N ALA A 138 -4.24 -2.26 17.59
CA ALA A 138 -5.42 -2.81 18.25
C ALA A 138 -6.73 -2.17 17.76
N LYS A 139 -6.75 -0.83 17.61
CA LYS A 139 -7.87 -0.11 17.00
C LYS A 139 -8.14 -0.57 15.58
N LEU A 140 -7.08 -0.73 14.78
CA LEU A 140 -7.16 -1.20 13.41
C LEU A 140 -7.83 -2.58 13.32
N LEU A 141 -7.47 -3.51 14.21
CA LEU A 141 -8.07 -4.85 14.24
C LEU A 141 -9.57 -4.81 14.57
N LEU A 142 -9.98 -3.97 15.53
CA LEU A 142 -11.40 -3.78 15.87
C LEU A 142 -12.19 -3.18 14.70
N LEU A 143 -11.69 -2.08 14.12
CA LEU A 143 -12.32 -1.41 12.99
C LEU A 143 -12.40 -2.32 11.76
N ALA A 144 -11.35 -3.09 11.46
CA ALA A 144 -11.35 -4.07 10.38
C ALA A 144 -12.41 -5.15 10.62
N GLY A 145 -12.52 -5.66 11.85
CA GLY A 145 -13.52 -6.66 12.23
C GLY A 145 -14.96 -6.19 11.98
N TRP A 146 -15.26 -4.93 12.33
CA TRP A 146 -16.60 -4.36 12.14
C TRP A 146 -16.89 -3.94 10.70
N LEU A 147 -15.90 -3.41 9.97
CA LEU A 147 -16.12 -2.82 8.65
C LEU A 147 -16.02 -3.80 7.49
N LEU A 148 -15.25 -4.89 7.59
CA LEU A 148 -15.00 -5.80 6.45
C LEU A 148 -16.25 -6.57 5.99
N LEU A 149 -17.24 -6.73 6.84
CA LEU A 149 -18.50 -7.42 6.52
C LEU A 149 -19.63 -6.47 6.10
N GLN A 150 -19.44 -5.16 6.28
CA GLN A 150 -20.40 -4.12 5.92
C GLN A 150 -20.32 -3.53 4.49
N PRO A 151 -19.35 -3.83 3.60
CA PRO A 151 -19.37 -3.24 2.28
C PRO A 151 -20.58 -3.73 1.50
N GLU A 152 -21.22 -2.82 0.78
CA GLU A 152 -22.34 -3.17 -0.10
C GLU A 152 -21.85 -3.41 -1.54
N VAL A 153 -20.72 -2.82 -1.90
CA VAL A 153 -20.10 -2.90 -3.24
C VAL A 153 -18.62 -3.25 -3.14
N TYR A 154 -18.04 -3.73 -4.25
CA TYR A 154 -16.66 -4.19 -4.31
C TYR A 154 -15.66 -3.05 -4.06
N GLU A 155 -15.90 -1.87 -4.64
CA GLU A 155 -15.06 -0.68 -4.52
C GLU A 155 -14.96 -0.21 -3.06
N GLU A 156 -16.07 -0.24 -2.33
CA GLU A 156 -16.10 0.09 -0.91
C GLU A 156 -15.27 -0.91 -0.10
N ARG A 157 -15.38 -2.21 -0.42
CA ARG A 157 -14.56 -3.24 0.22
C ARG A 157 -13.07 -3.03 -0.06
N GLN A 158 -12.71 -2.72 -1.29
CA GLN A 158 -11.32 -2.41 -1.66
C GLN A 158 -10.83 -1.14 -0.96
N ALA A 159 -11.65 -0.10 -0.88
CA ALA A 159 -11.31 1.13 -0.17
C ALA A 159 -11.03 0.86 1.31
N ILE A 160 -11.87 0.07 1.98
CA ILE A 160 -11.65 -0.35 3.37
C ILE A 160 -10.37 -1.19 3.49
N GLN A 161 -10.14 -2.16 2.61
CA GLN A 161 -8.91 -2.97 2.61
C GLN A 161 -7.66 -2.13 2.40
N LYS A 162 -7.72 -1.12 1.53
CA LYS A 162 -6.63 -0.17 1.29
C LYS A 162 -6.36 0.68 2.54
N LEU A 163 -7.38 1.23 3.17
CA LEU A 163 -7.23 1.97 4.44
C LEU A 163 -6.64 1.09 5.54
N ILE A 164 -7.01 -0.19 5.60
CA ILE A 164 -6.43 -1.17 6.53
C ILE A 164 -4.95 -1.41 6.23
N ALA A 165 -4.59 -1.63 4.96
CA ALA A 165 -3.20 -1.85 4.54
C ALA A 165 -2.31 -0.61 4.78
N GLU A 166 -2.87 0.59 4.61
CA GLU A 166 -2.20 1.87 4.88
C GLU A 166 -2.21 2.27 6.37
N LYS A 167 -2.85 1.47 7.24
CA LYS A 167 -3.00 1.74 8.69
C LYS A 167 -3.65 3.10 9.01
N LYS A 168 -4.60 3.55 8.20
CA LYS A 168 -5.33 4.82 8.40
C LYS A 168 -6.52 4.64 9.34
N VAL A 169 -6.22 4.62 10.64
CA VAL A 169 -7.21 4.34 11.71
C VAL A 169 -8.31 5.41 11.76
N GLU A 170 -7.95 6.69 11.63
CA GLU A 170 -8.87 7.82 11.74
C GLU A 170 -9.90 7.82 10.59
N ASP A 171 -9.48 7.47 9.37
CA ASP A 171 -10.37 7.37 8.22
C ASP A 171 -11.35 6.20 8.35
N LEU A 172 -10.89 5.07 8.91
CA LEU A 172 -11.75 3.91 9.19
C LEU A 172 -12.76 4.22 10.31
N GLU A 173 -12.32 4.88 11.37
CA GLU A 173 -13.19 5.31 12.46
C GLU A 173 -14.26 6.30 11.97
N LYS A 174 -13.86 7.27 11.13
CA LYS A 174 -14.79 8.17 10.48
C LYS A 174 -15.81 7.42 9.62
N LEU A 175 -15.37 6.47 8.79
CA LEU A 175 -16.25 5.69 7.94
C LEU A 175 -17.28 4.89 8.75
N LEU A 176 -16.87 4.29 9.87
CA LEU A 176 -17.79 3.60 10.79
C LEU A 176 -18.79 4.58 11.42
N ASN A 177 -18.31 5.73 11.89
CA ASN A 177 -19.15 6.78 12.47
C ASN A 177 -20.16 7.32 11.44
N ASP A 178 -19.76 7.51 10.18
CA ASP A 178 -20.63 7.95 9.10
C ASP A 178 -21.75 6.92 8.83
N LYS A 179 -21.45 5.61 8.92
CA LYS A 179 -22.47 4.55 8.83
C LYS A 179 -23.46 4.59 10.00
N PHE A 180 -22.99 4.83 11.23
CA PHE A 180 -23.87 5.03 12.38
C PHE A 180 -24.72 6.29 12.24
N ALA A 181 -24.12 7.42 11.82
CA ALA A 181 -24.82 8.68 11.60
C ALA A 181 -25.91 8.54 10.53
N ALA A 182 -25.64 7.84 9.42
CA ALA A 182 -26.61 7.58 8.36
C ALA A 182 -27.88 6.84 8.84
N VAL A 183 -27.79 6.09 9.94
CA VAL A 183 -28.95 5.40 10.56
C VAL A 183 -29.56 6.23 11.70
N LEU A 184 -28.75 6.94 12.47
CA LEU A 184 -29.20 7.73 13.63
C LEU A 184 -29.85 9.05 13.24
N ASP A 185 -29.37 9.69 12.19
CA ASP A 185 -29.91 10.96 11.72
C ASP A 185 -31.23 10.72 10.97
N ALA A 186 -32.17 11.64 11.13
CA ALA A 186 -33.40 11.62 10.35
C ALA A 186 -33.06 11.81 8.86
N PRO A 187 -33.80 11.16 7.94
CA PRO A 187 -33.61 11.35 6.51
C PRO A 187 -33.71 12.85 6.17
N LYS A 188 -32.62 13.42 5.64
CA LYS A 188 -32.63 14.81 5.17
C LYS A 188 -33.48 14.88 3.90
N PRO A 189 -34.42 15.84 3.76
CA PRO A 189 -35.13 16.08 2.51
C PRO A 189 -34.14 16.27 1.37
N LEU A 190 -34.39 15.61 0.25
CA LEU A 190 -33.61 15.77 -0.99
C LEU A 190 -33.63 17.24 -1.41
N ASP A 191 -32.46 17.76 -1.77
CA ASP A 191 -32.36 19.00 -2.53
C ASP A 191 -32.99 18.74 -3.92
N PRO A 192 -34.02 19.49 -4.35
CA PRO A 192 -34.82 19.17 -5.54
C PRO A 192 -34.07 19.19 -6.88
N GLU A 193 -32.78 19.53 -6.91
CA GLU A 193 -31.99 19.63 -8.16
C GLU A 193 -31.42 18.28 -8.68
N VAL A 194 -31.49 17.18 -7.93
CA VAL A 194 -30.82 15.90 -8.32
C VAL A 194 -31.72 14.98 -9.19
N GLY A 195 -32.89 15.44 -9.60
CA GLY A 195 -33.84 14.63 -10.36
C GLY A 195 -33.80 14.84 -11.87
N THR A 196 -32.85 14.25 -12.61
CA THR A 196 -33.05 14.03 -14.07
C THR A 196 -32.40 12.75 -14.64
N ALA A 197 -33.28 11.91 -15.19
CA ALA A 197 -33.21 10.97 -16.32
C ALA A 197 -31.96 10.08 -16.58
N LEU A 198 -32.20 8.77 -16.74
CA LEU A 198 -31.31 7.81 -17.40
C LEU A 198 -31.76 7.55 -18.86
N PRO A 199 -30.83 7.53 -19.84
CA PRO A 199 -31.05 6.87 -21.12
C PRO A 199 -30.57 5.41 -21.14
N ALA A 200 -31.28 4.60 -21.94
CA ALA A 200 -31.03 3.19 -22.16
C ALA A 200 -29.79 2.93 -23.06
N ASP A 201 -29.24 1.73 -22.92
CA ASP A 201 -28.36 0.98 -23.86
C ASP A 201 -26.83 1.17 -23.90
N GLU A 202 -26.16 0.03 -23.72
CA GLU A 202 -24.74 -0.34 -23.86
C GLU A 202 -23.83 -0.40 -22.63
N VAL A 203 -23.10 -1.52 -22.55
CA VAL A 203 -22.24 -2.00 -21.46
C VAL A 203 -20.90 -1.29 -21.58
N ASP A 204 -20.82 -0.10 -20.99
CA ASP A 204 -19.61 0.72 -20.99
C ASP A 204 -19.20 1.08 -19.56
N GLY A 205 -17.89 1.16 -19.27
CA GLY A 205 -17.36 1.43 -17.92
C GLY A 205 -17.90 2.74 -17.31
N ALA A 206 -18.30 3.68 -18.16
CA ALA A 206 -19.00 4.91 -17.78
C ALA A 206 -20.39 4.65 -17.18
N LYS A 207 -21.14 3.64 -17.65
CA LYS A 207 -22.44 3.27 -17.05
C LYS A 207 -22.30 2.53 -15.73
N LEU A 208 -21.18 1.83 -15.50
CA LEU A 208 -20.89 1.31 -14.17
C LEU A 208 -20.62 2.48 -13.21
N ALA A 209 -19.85 3.49 -13.64
CA ALA A 209 -19.62 4.69 -12.86
C ALA A 209 -20.92 5.49 -12.61
N ASP A 210 -21.81 5.61 -13.60
CA ASP A 210 -23.10 6.28 -13.43
C ASP A 210 -24.08 5.44 -12.60
N LYS A 211 -24.07 4.11 -12.70
CA LYS A 211 -24.80 3.23 -11.77
C LYS A 211 -24.27 3.33 -10.36
N VAL A 212 -22.95 3.42 -10.16
CA VAL A 212 -22.35 3.63 -8.84
C VAL A 212 -22.76 5.00 -8.30
N LYS A 213 -22.68 6.07 -9.11
CA LYS A 213 -23.17 7.41 -8.74
C LYS A 213 -24.66 7.45 -8.46
N GLN A 214 -25.46 6.67 -9.18
CA GLN A 214 -26.91 6.62 -9.01
C GLN A 214 -27.31 5.76 -7.81
N VAL A 215 -26.55 4.69 -7.51
CA VAL A 215 -26.62 3.95 -6.25
C VAL A 215 -26.21 4.85 -5.09
N ASP A 216 -25.13 5.62 -5.22
CA ASP A 216 -24.66 6.59 -4.23
C ASP A 216 -25.64 7.77 -4.06
N ALA A 217 -26.30 8.22 -5.13
CA ALA A 217 -27.37 9.22 -5.09
C ALA A 217 -28.65 8.65 -4.46
N SER A 218 -29.01 7.39 -4.75
CA SER A 218 -30.11 6.71 -4.07
C SER A 218 -29.82 6.48 -2.59
N ARG A 219 -28.53 6.31 -2.21
CA ARG A 219 -28.09 6.28 -0.82
C ARG A 219 -28.24 7.63 -0.11
N ALA A 220 -28.21 8.74 -0.85
CA ALA A 220 -28.39 10.10 -0.37
C ALA A 220 -29.85 10.61 -0.40
N ALA A 221 -30.78 9.82 -0.95
CA ALA A 221 -32.21 10.16 -0.94
C ALA A 221 -32.79 10.13 0.48
N THR A 222 -33.91 10.82 0.69
CA THR A 222 -34.71 10.69 1.92
C THR A 222 -35.04 9.23 2.15
N LEU A 223 -34.41 8.60 3.15
CA LEU A 223 -34.76 7.25 3.54
C LEU A 223 -36.21 7.25 4.04
N ASP A 224 -37.08 6.49 3.38
CA ASP A 224 -38.32 6.07 4.01
C ASP A 224 -37.99 5.31 5.32
N ASP A 225 -38.92 5.29 6.27
CA ASP A 225 -38.79 4.53 7.52
C ASP A 225 -38.43 3.06 7.25
N THR A 226 -38.95 2.51 6.16
CA THR A 226 -38.63 1.15 5.70
C THR A 226 -37.15 1.01 5.34
N GLU A 227 -36.62 1.95 4.56
CA GLU A 227 -35.23 1.90 4.11
C GLU A 227 -34.27 2.13 5.28
N ARG A 228 -34.60 3.08 6.18
CA ARG A 228 -33.82 3.32 7.40
C ARG A 228 -33.74 2.09 8.28
N ARG A 229 -34.84 1.36 8.45
CA ARG A 229 -34.86 0.08 9.17
C ARG A 229 -34.05 -1.00 8.46
N ASN A 230 -34.03 -1.02 7.13
CA ASN A 230 -33.19 -1.95 6.36
C ASN A 230 -31.70 -1.65 6.54
N ARG A 231 -31.29 -0.38 6.50
CA ARG A 231 -29.89 0.02 6.78
C ARG A 231 -29.50 -0.25 8.22
N LEU A 232 -30.40 -0.06 9.17
CA LEU A 232 -30.19 -0.42 10.58
C LEU A 232 -29.96 -1.92 10.73
N ALA A 233 -30.80 -2.75 10.09
CA ALA A 233 -30.63 -4.20 10.09
C ALA A 233 -29.30 -4.60 9.44
N HIS A 234 -28.96 -4.03 8.28
CA HIS A 234 -27.70 -4.28 7.61
C HIS A 234 -26.49 -3.90 8.50
N LEU A 235 -26.51 -2.73 9.13
CA LEU A 235 -25.46 -2.30 10.05
C LEU A 235 -25.30 -3.28 11.20
N LEU A 236 -26.37 -3.55 11.96
CA LEU A 236 -26.29 -4.35 13.18
C LEU A 236 -25.93 -5.83 12.92
N VAL A 237 -26.47 -6.43 11.86
CA VAL A 237 -26.20 -7.85 11.52
C VAL A 237 -24.71 -8.09 11.27
N HIS A 238 -24.01 -7.14 10.65
CA HIS A 238 -22.63 -7.34 10.23
C HIS A 238 -21.58 -6.87 11.24
N LEU A 239 -21.99 -6.38 12.42
CA LEU A 239 -21.06 -5.98 13.48
C LEU A 239 -20.38 -7.18 14.17
N SER A 240 -21.06 -8.32 14.32
CA SER A 240 -20.49 -9.49 15.00
C SER A 240 -21.12 -10.78 14.47
N PRO A 241 -20.35 -11.83 14.16
CA PRO A 241 -20.91 -13.12 13.74
C PRO A 241 -21.43 -13.98 14.90
N ASP A 242 -21.32 -13.51 16.15
CA ASP A 242 -21.72 -14.27 17.33
C ASP A 242 -23.22 -14.64 17.32
N GLU A 243 -23.55 -15.88 17.66
CA GLU A 243 -24.92 -16.40 17.61
C GLU A 243 -25.87 -15.62 18.53
N ASN A 244 -25.43 -15.25 19.74
CA ASN A 244 -26.26 -14.50 20.68
C ASN A 244 -26.49 -13.07 20.20
N TRP A 245 -25.47 -12.47 19.58
CA TRP A 245 -25.61 -11.18 18.90
C TRP A 245 -26.63 -11.27 17.75
N GLN A 246 -26.51 -12.26 16.87
CA GLN A 246 -27.45 -12.45 15.74
C GLN A 246 -28.89 -12.64 16.22
N LYS A 247 -29.11 -13.44 17.27
CA LYS A 247 -30.43 -13.60 17.91
C LYS A 247 -30.96 -12.26 18.43
N ARG A 248 -30.11 -11.46 19.09
CA ARG A 248 -30.51 -10.15 19.62
C ARG A 248 -30.88 -9.20 18.49
N VAL A 249 -30.06 -9.11 17.45
CA VAL A 249 -30.35 -8.27 16.29
C VAL A 249 -31.67 -8.68 15.64
N ALA A 250 -31.90 -9.98 15.43
CA ALA A 250 -33.17 -10.49 14.92
C ALA A 250 -34.38 -10.06 15.76
N MET A 251 -34.25 -10.03 17.09
CA MET A 251 -35.31 -9.54 17.99
C MET A 251 -35.49 -8.02 17.98
N VAL A 252 -34.41 -7.25 17.78
CA VAL A 252 -34.47 -5.78 17.69
C VAL A 252 -35.07 -5.34 16.37
N VAL A 253 -34.58 -5.86 15.25
CA VAL A 253 -34.96 -5.38 13.90
C VAL A 253 -36.14 -6.14 13.30
N GLY A 254 -36.44 -7.32 13.84
CA GLY A 254 -37.46 -8.24 13.36
C GLY A 254 -36.88 -9.28 12.39
N LEU A 255 -37.37 -10.52 12.48
CA LEU A 255 -36.93 -11.63 11.63
C LEU A 255 -37.05 -11.33 10.13
N ARG A 256 -38.10 -10.60 9.72
CA ARG A 256 -38.32 -10.28 8.31
C ARG A 256 -37.19 -9.41 7.74
N ARG A 257 -36.79 -8.37 8.48
CA ARG A 257 -35.73 -7.45 8.06
C ARG A 257 -34.34 -8.05 8.25
N PHE A 258 -34.16 -8.83 9.33
CA PHE A 258 -32.95 -9.60 9.56
C PHE A 258 -32.65 -10.55 8.40
N ALA A 259 -33.63 -11.37 7.99
CA ALA A 259 -33.48 -12.28 6.87
C ALA A 259 -33.24 -11.52 5.56
N ALA A 260 -33.97 -10.43 5.29
CA ALA A 260 -33.76 -9.61 4.10
C ALA A 260 -32.35 -9.00 4.05
N ALA A 261 -31.81 -8.53 5.17
CA ALA A 261 -30.45 -7.98 5.25
C ALA A 261 -29.39 -9.06 4.96
N ILE A 262 -29.56 -10.27 5.49
CA ILE A 262 -28.65 -11.40 5.22
C ILE A 262 -28.70 -11.83 3.75
N ILE A 263 -29.91 -11.99 3.19
CA ILE A 263 -30.08 -12.36 1.78
C ILE A 263 -29.43 -11.32 0.86
N SER A 264 -29.71 -10.03 1.11
CA SER A 264 -29.11 -8.94 0.33
C SER A 264 -27.59 -8.95 0.43
N GLN A 265 -27.02 -9.20 1.61
CA GLN A 265 -25.57 -9.28 1.76
C GLN A 265 -24.98 -10.50 1.05
N ALA A 266 -25.63 -11.66 1.12
CA ALA A 266 -25.18 -12.86 0.42
C ALA A 266 -25.17 -12.64 -1.10
N GLU A 267 -26.18 -11.96 -1.65
CA GLU A 267 -26.23 -11.57 -3.06
C GLU A 267 -25.09 -10.60 -3.42
N ARG A 268 -24.88 -9.55 -2.59
CA ARG A 268 -23.79 -8.59 -2.78
C ARG A 268 -22.41 -9.27 -2.77
N PHE A 269 -22.15 -10.17 -1.83
CA PHE A 269 -20.90 -10.94 -1.79
C PHE A 269 -20.76 -11.89 -2.98
N THR A 270 -21.86 -12.45 -3.47
CA THR A 270 -21.87 -13.26 -4.70
C THR A 270 -21.40 -12.42 -5.90
N VAL A 271 -21.94 -11.21 -6.05
CA VAL A 271 -21.55 -10.26 -7.11
C VAL A 271 -20.08 -9.83 -6.97
N MET A 272 -19.63 -9.51 -5.74
CA MET A 272 -18.22 -9.18 -5.49
C MET A 272 -17.29 -10.34 -5.85
N ALA A 273 -17.64 -11.57 -5.46
CA ALA A 273 -16.85 -12.76 -5.76
C ALA A 273 -16.79 -13.05 -7.26
N MET A 274 -17.90 -12.87 -7.99
CA MET A 274 -17.91 -12.98 -9.46
C MET A 274 -16.98 -11.94 -10.10
N ARG A 275 -17.00 -10.70 -9.61
CA ARG A 275 -16.10 -9.65 -10.12
C ARG A 275 -14.63 -9.99 -9.91
N ILE A 276 -14.24 -10.48 -8.73
CA ILE A 276 -12.87 -10.93 -8.46
C ILE A 276 -12.48 -12.07 -9.42
N ARG A 277 -13.38 -13.04 -9.64
CA ARG A 277 -13.13 -14.15 -10.57
C ARG A 277 -12.91 -13.67 -12.00
N LEU A 278 -13.62 -12.63 -12.44
CA LEU A 278 -13.44 -12.02 -13.76
C LEU A 278 -12.14 -11.21 -13.88
N LEU A 279 -11.70 -10.56 -12.80
CA LEU A 279 -10.46 -9.77 -12.78
C LEU A 279 -9.20 -10.63 -12.68
N MET A 280 -9.27 -11.77 -11.99
CA MET A 280 -8.13 -12.67 -11.78
C MET A 280 -7.35 -13.06 -13.06
N PRO A 281 -7.99 -13.49 -14.18
CA PRO A 281 -7.25 -13.81 -15.39
C PRO A 281 -6.60 -12.57 -16.04
N ILE A 282 -7.20 -11.38 -15.90
CA ILE A 282 -6.64 -10.13 -16.41
C ILE A 282 -5.38 -9.79 -15.60
N GLU A 283 -5.48 -9.79 -14.27
CA GLU A 283 -4.34 -9.54 -13.37
C GLU A 283 -3.22 -10.58 -13.58
N GLN A 284 -3.57 -11.86 -13.81
CA GLN A 284 -2.60 -12.90 -14.10
C GLN A 284 -1.87 -12.65 -15.43
N ALA A 285 -2.58 -12.19 -16.47
CA ALA A 285 -1.98 -11.84 -17.75
C ALA A 285 -1.03 -10.63 -17.63
N ASP A 286 -1.45 -9.59 -16.89
CA ASP A 286 -0.64 -8.40 -16.63
C ASP A 286 0.61 -8.73 -15.82
N TYR A 287 0.48 -9.57 -14.79
CA TYR A 287 1.60 -10.07 -14.01
C TYR A 287 2.60 -10.84 -14.88
N GLN A 288 2.11 -11.77 -15.73
CA GLN A 288 2.97 -12.51 -16.65
C GLN A 288 3.68 -11.59 -17.65
N ALA A 289 3.01 -10.55 -18.14
CA ALA A 289 3.63 -9.56 -19.02
C ALA A 289 4.72 -8.75 -18.31
N ALA A 290 4.47 -8.30 -17.07
CA ALA A 290 5.46 -7.62 -16.24
C ALA A 290 6.66 -8.53 -15.94
N GLU A 291 6.42 -9.79 -15.60
CA GLU A 291 7.45 -10.78 -15.33
C GLU A 291 8.35 -11.02 -16.57
N ARG A 292 7.76 -11.14 -17.77
CA ARG A 292 8.52 -11.27 -19.03
C ARG A 292 9.41 -10.06 -19.26
N THR A 293 8.89 -8.85 -19.04
CA THR A 293 9.66 -7.60 -19.16
C THR A 293 10.81 -7.57 -18.16
N GLN A 294 10.58 -7.92 -16.90
CA GLN A 294 11.62 -7.98 -15.87
C GLN A 294 12.70 -9.02 -16.20
N LYS A 295 12.31 -10.21 -16.67
CA LYS A 295 13.25 -11.25 -17.14
C LYS A 295 14.11 -10.74 -18.29
N PHE A 296 13.51 -10.09 -19.29
CA PHE A 296 14.24 -9.51 -20.41
C PHE A 296 15.24 -8.43 -19.94
N LEU A 297 14.82 -7.53 -19.04
CA LEU A 297 15.71 -6.52 -18.46
C LEU A 297 16.86 -7.14 -17.66
N ALA A 298 16.60 -8.19 -16.88
CA ALA A 298 17.62 -8.89 -16.11
C ALA A 298 18.65 -9.58 -17.03
N ILE A 299 18.20 -10.25 -18.10
CA ILE A 299 19.07 -10.83 -19.12
C ILE A 299 19.93 -9.75 -19.77
N ASN A 300 19.33 -8.64 -20.22
CA ASN A 300 20.08 -7.55 -20.85
C ASN A 300 21.12 -6.92 -19.91
N ARG A 301 20.77 -6.69 -18.64
CA ARG A 301 21.73 -6.18 -17.64
C ARG A 301 22.89 -7.14 -17.41
N THR A 302 22.60 -8.45 -17.37
CA THR A 302 23.62 -9.48 -17.22
C THR A 302 24.55 -9.51 -18.45
N THR A 303 24.00 -9.48 -19.66
CA THR A 303 24.77 -9.40 -20.90
C THR A 303 25.63 -8.14 -20.95
N GLN A 304 25.09 -6.98 -20.56
CA GLN A 304 25.87 -5.73 -20.51
C GLN A 304 27.01 -5.81 -19.49
N SER A 305 26.77 -6.37 -18.30
CA SER A 305 27.80 -6.59 -17.29
C SER A 305 28.91 -7.52 -17.82
N ASN A 306 28.54 -8.60 -18.50
CA ASN A 306 29.50 -9.53 -19.10
C ASN A 306 30.33 -8.85 -20.19
N ASN A 307 29.68 -8.09 -21.08
CA ASN A 307 30.38 -7.33 -22.13
C ASN A 307 31.36 -6.30 -21.53
N GLN A 308 30.97 -5.62 -20.44
CA GLN A 308 31.87 -4.70 -19.74
C GLN A 308 33.06 -5.42 -19.11
N ALA A 309 32.85 -6.61 -18.52
CA ALA A 309 33.93 -7.42 -17.97
C ALA A 309 34.89 -7.89 -19.07
N GLU A 310 34.37 -8.32 -20.22
CA GLU A 310 35.17 -8.73 -21.38
C GLU A 310 35.97 -7.56 -21.95
N LEU A 311 35.37 -6.38 -22.10
CA LEU A 311 36.06 -5.17 -22.55
C LEU A 311 37.18 -4.77 -21.59
N LYS A 312 36.95 -4.85 -20.28
CA LYS A 312 37.99 -4.61 -19.27
C LYS A 312 39.13 -5.63 -19.38
N ALA A 313 38.81 -6.91 -19.58
CA ALA A 313 39.82 -7.94 -19.77
C ALA A 313 40.67 -7.68 -21.04
N LYS A 314 40.03 -7.32 -22.15
CA LYS A 314 40.70 -6.93 -23.40
C LYS A 314 41.58 -5.70 -23.23
N ALA A 315 41.12 -4.69 -22.49
CA ALA A 315 41.91 -3.48 -22.21
C ALA A 315 43.18 -3.82 -21.40
N VAL A 316 43.07 -4.68 -20.38
CA VAL A 316 44.23 -5.15 -19.60
C VAL A 316 45.20 -5.97 -20.47
N GLU A 317 44.69 -6.81 -21.38
CA GLU A 317 45.54 -7.55 -22.32
C GLU A 317 46.27 -6.61 -23.30
N GLN A 318 45.57 -5.59 -23.82
CA GLN A 318 46.17 -4.58 -24.69
C GLN A 318 47.25 -3.77 -23.95
N GLU A 319 46.98 -3.33 -22.72
CA GLU A 319 47.95 -2.61 -21.89
C GLU A 319 49.22 -3.44 -21.66
N LYS A 320 49.08 -4.76 -21.43
CA LYS A 320 50.23 -5.67 -21.36
C LYS A 320 51.00 -5.75 -22.67
N ARG A 321 50.32 -5.90 -23.81
CA ARG A 321 50.97 -5.93 -25.13
C ARG A 321 51.72 -4.63 -25.42
N ASP A 322 51.11 -3.49 -25.09
CA ASP A 322 51.72 -2.18 -25.29
C ASP A 322 52.94 -1.99 -24.37
N ALA A 323 52.87 -2.46 -23.12
CA ALA A 323 54.01 -2.46 -22.19
C ALA A 323 55.15 -3.36 -22.68
N ASP A 324 54.84 -4.58 -23.16
CA ASP A 324 55.82 -5.51 -23.72
C ASP A 324 56.48 -4.91 -24.98
N PHE A 325 55.70 -4.29 -25.86
CA PHE A 325 56.22 -3.59 -27.05
C PHE A 325 57.13 -2.42 -26.67
N ALA A 326 56.73 -1.61 -25.69
CA ALA A 326 57.56 -0.52 -25.18
C ALA A 326 58.89 -1.03 -24.59
N ALA A 327 58.86 -2.14 -23.84
CA ALA A 327 60.07 -2.78 -23.30
C ALA A 327 61.00 -3.32 -24.40
N GLN A 328 60.43 -3.92 -25.46
CA GLN A 328 61.19 -4.35 -26.64
C GLN A 328 61.86 -3.15 -27.32
N ARG A 329 61.11 -2.06 -27.57
CA ARG A 329 61.65 -0.84 -28.17
C ARG A 329 62.74 -0.20 -27.33
N ALA A 330 62.59 -0.16 -26.01
CA ALA A 330 63.63 0.34 -25.11
C ALA A 330 64.92 -0.50 -25.20
N THR A 331 64.79 -1.81 -25.33
CA THR A 331 65.93 -2.73 -25.51
C THR A 331 66.61 -2.54 -26.86
N GLU A 332 65.83 -2.40 -27.95
CA GLU A 332 66.35 -2.08 -29.29
C GLU A 332 67.11 -0.75 -29.30
N LEU A 333 66.53 0.30 -28.70
CA LEU A 333 67.17 1.61 -28.59
C LEU A 333 68.50 1.53 -27.85
N LYS A 334 68.55 0.80 -26.72
CA LYS A 334 69.80 0.59 -25.98
C LYS A 334 70.84 -0.16 -26.83
N ALA A 335 70.45 -1.21 -27.54
CA ALA A 335 71.35 -1.95 -28.43
C ALA A 335 71.88 -1.07 -29.58
N ILE A 336 71.05 -0.20 -30.16
CA ILE A 336 71.47 0.78 -31.17
C ILE A 336 72.44 1.80 -30.58
N GLN A 337 72.19 2.32 -29.37
CA GLN A 337 73.09 3.24 -28.68
C GLN A 337 74.45 2.59 -28.40
N GLU A 338 74.48 1.34 -27.95
CA GLU A 338 75.72 0.59 -27.74
C GLU A 338 76.48 0.37 -29.05
N ARG A 339 75.79 0.04 -30.15
CA ARG A 339 76.41 -0.06 -31.49
C ARG A 339 77.00 1.28 -31.91
N TYR A 340 76.26 2.37 -31.76
CA TYR A 340 76.72 3.72 -32.07
C TYR A 340 77.97 4.08 -31.27
N ALA A 341 78.00 3.80 -29.96
CA ALA A 341 79.16 4.04 -29.10
C ALA A 341 80.39 3.23 -29.55
N ARG A 342 80.21 1.95 -29.92
CA ARG A 342 81.30 1.12 -30.47
C ARG A 342 81.81 1.66 -31.80
N THR A 343 80.91 2.01 -32.72
CA THR A 343 81.30 2.59 -34.01
C THR A 343 82.05 3.91 -33.81
N LYS A 344 81.61 4.76 -32.88
CA LYS A 344 82.32 5.99 -32.52
C LYS A 344 83.74 5.70 -32.00
N ALA A 345 83.89 4.76 -31.07
CA ALA A 345 85.20 4.37 -30.55
C ALA A 345 86.13 3.81 -31.64
N GLN A 346 85.60 3.03 -32.59
CA GLN A 346 86.34 2.54 -33.76
C GLN A 346 86.78 3.68 -34.68
N VAL A 347 85.91 4.66 -34.92
CA VAL A 347 86.24 5.86 -35.69
C VAL A 347 87.34 6.66 -34.99
N ASP A 348 87.24 6.86 -33.68
CA ASP A 348 88.27 7.56 -32.89
C ASP A 348 89.62 6.81 -32.95
N GLU A 349 89.63 5.48 -32.85
CA GLU A 349 90.84 4.66 -33.00
C GLU A 349 91.45 4.78 -34.41
N MET A 350 90.61 4.76 -35.46
CA MET A 350 91.06 4.95 -36.84
C MET A 350 91.64 6.35 -37.06
N LEU A 351 91.06 7.39 -36.47
CA LEU A 351 91.60 8.75 -36.51
C LEU A 351 92.97 8.84 -35.83
N VAL A 352 93.15 8.23 -34.65
CA VAL A 352 94.46 8.17 -33.98
C VAL A 352 95.50 7.44 -34.84
N LYS A 353 95.14 6.30 -35.45
CA LYS A 353 96.02 5.58 -36.38
C LYS A 353 96.37 6.42 -37.59
N GLN A 354 95.40 7.13 -38.17
CA GLN A 354 95.62 8.03 -39.28
C GLN A 354 96.62 9.14 -38.89
N THR A 355 96.43 9.79 -37.73
CA THR A 355 97.36 10.83 -37.25
C THR A 355 98.77 10.28 -37.00
N ALA A 356 98.90 9.05 -36.49
CA ALA A 356 100.21 8.40 -36.31
C ALA A 356 100.89 8.08 -37.65
N ILE A 357 100.12 7.61 -38.64
CA ILE A 357 100.61 7.38 -40.01
C ILE A 357 101.03 8.70 -40.65
N GLU A 358 100.23 9.76 -40.51
CA GLU A 358 100.57 11.11 -40.99
C GLU A 358 101.87 11.62 -40.35
N ALA A 359 102.05 11.47 -39.04
CA ALA A 359 103.28 11.84 -38.34
C ALA A 359 104.50 11.02 -38.81
N ALA A 360 104.33 9.71 -39.01
CA ALA A 360 105.39 8.86 -39.57
C ALA A 360 105.74 9.26 -41.02
N LEU A 361 104.74 9.63 -41.82
CA LEU A 361 104.95 10.13 -43.17
C LEU A 361 105.75 11.45 -43.15
N PHE A 362 105.48 12.35 -42.21
CA PHE A 362 106.26 13.58 -42.01
C PHE A 362 107.71 13.31 -41.60
N GLU A 363 107.96 12.35 -40.70
CA GLU A 363 109.34 11.96 -40.33
C GLU A 363 110.08 11.33 -41.52
N VAL A 364 109.41 10.46 -42.30
CA VAL A 364 110.00 9.93 -43.54
C VAL A 364 110.28 11.05 -44.53
N GLN A 365 109.38 12.02 -44.72
CA GLN A 365 109.64 13.19 -45.56
C GLN A 365 110.84 14.00 -45.06
N ARG A 366 111.01 14.14 -43.75
CA ARG A 366 112.15 14.81 -43.12
C ARG A 366 113.46 14.04 -43.30
N GLU A 367 113.46 12.73 -43.12
CA GLU A 367 114.62 11.87 -43.38
C GLU A 367 115.00 11.90 -44.87
N VAL A 368 114.01 11.86 -45.76
CA VAL A 368 114.23 12.00 -47.21
C VAL A 368 114.85 13.36 -47.53
N ALA A 369 114.39 14.45 -46.90
CA ALA A 369 115.00 15.76 -47.05
C ALA A 369 116.46 15.79 -46.54
N ILE A 370 116.74 15.22 -45.36
CA ILE A 370 118.10 15.16 -44.80
C ILE A 370 119.03 14.29 -45.67
N THR A 371 118.54 13.16 -46.17
CA THR A 371 119.32 12.27 -47.04
C THR A 371 119.55 12.89 -48.41
N LEU A 372 118.59 13.63 -48.97
CA LEU A 372 118.79 14.46 -50.16
C LEU A 372 119.86 15.53 -49.90
N ASP A 373 119.78 16.26 -48.78
CA ASP A 373 120.80 17.25 -48.41
C ASP A 373 122.20 16.62 -48.26
N GLU A 374 122.29 15.43 -47.67
CA GLU A 374 123.56 14.70 -47.53
C GLU A 374 124.07 14.16 -48.87
N VAL A 375 123.18 13.69 -49.75
CA VAL A 375 123.53 13.31 -51.13
C VAL A 375 124.05 14.52 -51.87
N TYR A 376 123.37 15.68 -51.81
CA TYR A 376 123.86 16.92 -52.41
C TYR A 376 125.20 17.35 -51.83
N ARG A 377 125.43 17.20 -50.51
CA ARG A 377 126.73 17.45 -49.87
C ARG A 377 127.81 16.50 -50.39
N LEU A 378 127.50 15.22 -50.53
CA LEU A 378 128.44 14.21 -51.04
C LEU A 378 128.74 14.41 -52.53
N GLU A 379 127.75 14.80 -53.33
CA GLU A 379 127.92 15.24 -54.71
C GLU A 379 128.86 16.46 -54.78
N GLU A 380 128.67 17.46 -53.91
CA GLU A 380 129.56 18.63 -53.83
C GLU A 380 131.00 18.24 -53.46
N VAL A 381 131.17 17.27 -52.54
CA VAL A 381 132.50 16.72 -52.17
C VAL A 381 133.11 15.90 -53.30
N LEU A 382 132.32 15.09 -54.01
CA LEU A 382 132.78 14.31 -55.17
C LEU A 382 133.17 15.22 -56.32
N GLU A 383 132.35 16.22 -56.64
CA GLU A 383 132.71 17.24 -57.63
C GLU A 383 134.00 17.98 -57.24
N ALA A 384 134.16 18.35 -55.97
CA ALA A 384 135.38 18.99 -55.50
C ALA A 384 136.61 18.06 -55.67
N ARG A 385 136.45 16.75 -55.42
CA ARG A 385 137.53 15.77 -55.55
C ARG A 385 137.84 15.40 -57.00
N GLU A 386 136.84 15.29 -57.87
CA GLU A 386 137.02 15.15 -59.32
C GLU A 386 137.71 16.38 -59.91
N ARG A 387 137.33 17.59 -59.48
CA ARG A 387 138.01 18.83 -59.92
C ARG A 387 139.45 18.90 -59.43
N ASP A 388 139.73 18.52 -58.18
CA ASP A 388 141.11 18.41 -57.66
C ASP A 388 141.94 17.38 -58.46
N LEU A 389 141.33 16.27 -58.91
CA LEU A 389 141.97 15.27 -59.79
C LEU A 389 142.17 15.75 -61.24
N LEU A 390 141.28 16.61 -61.74
CA LEU A 390 141.31 17.17 -63.10
C LEU A 390 142.04 18.52 -63.20
N GLY A 391 142.54 19.09 -62.09
CA GLY A 391 143.24 20.38 -62.06
C GLY A 391 142.34 21.60 -62.29
N LEU A 392 141.04 21.48 -62.02
CA LEU A 392 140.04 22.54 -62.21
C LEU A 392 139.78 23.32 -60.91
N PRO A 393 139.54 24.64 -60.95
CA PRO A 393 139.30 25.45 -59.76
C PRO A 393 137.98 25.06 -59.03
N ARG A 394 138.02 25.06 -57.68
CA ARG A 394 136.87 24.70 -56.83
C ARG A 394 135.69 25.68 -56.99
N PRO A 395 134.43 25.20 -56.97
CA PRO A 395 133.25 26.06 -57.04
C PRO A 395 133.11 26.89 -55.75
N GLN A 396 132.66 28.14 -55.88
CA GLN A 396 132.24 28.95 -54.74
C GLN A 396 130.96 28.37 -54.13
N PRO A 397 130.84 28.24 -52.79
CA PRO A 397 129.63 27.75 -52.16
C PRO A 397 128.47 28.69 -52.49
N ALA A 398 127.36 28.12 -52.98
CA ALA A 398 126.14 28.87 -53.21
C ALA A 398 125.62 29.46 -51.89
N PRO A 399 125.06 30.69 -51.89
CA PRO A 399 124.54 31.31 -50.68
C PRO A 399 123.44 30.45 -50.07
N LYS A 400 123.58 30.09 -48.79
CA LYS A 400 122.55 29.38 -48.04
C LYS A 400 121.25 30.19 -48.09
N ALA A 401 120.23 29.66 -48.77
CA ALA A 401 118.88 30.17 -48.67
C ALA A 401 118.43 30.01 -47.21
N GLY A 402 118.10 31.14 -46.57
CA GLY A 402 117.66 31.17 -45.18
C GLY A 402 116.36 30.40 -44.97
N ASN A 403 116.25 29.80 -43.78
CA ASN A 403 115.07 29.14 -43.22
C ASN A 403 113.76 29.90 -43.43
#